data_AF-A0A6N8FK93-F1
#
_entry.id   AF-A0A6N8FK93-F1
#
_cell.length_a   1.000
_cell.length_b   1.000
_cell.length_c   1.000
_cell.angle_alpha   90.00
_cell.angle_beta   90.00
_cell.angle_gamma   90.00
#
_symmetry.space_group_name_H-M   'P 1'
#
loop_
_entity.id
_entity.type
_entity.pdbx_description
1 polymer ?
#
loop_
_entity_poly.entity_id
_entity_poly.type
_entity_poly.pdbx_seq_one_letter_code
_entity_poly.pdbx_strand_id
1 'polypeptide(L)'
;MDRTITERSRKTTNNQRMFQRDLFLRDQKKNLEYLSEVFEEIGFITETIEIDSRSIFSPIVKFVNHEKKAVKFNTLLTVMGLSNFRITPRGKLVKFEAVLKKHVNREGSRRKQHISRIAKVTTSDVKLLADLLSSKRSQITTYLNVTRELEI
;
A
#
# COMPACT_ATOMS: atom_id res chain seq x y z
N MET A 1 47.16 -14.45 0.84
CA MET A 1 46.48 -14.21 -0.46
C MET A 1 45.67 -12.93 -0.36
N ASP A 2 46.24 -11.81 -0.81
CA ASP A 2 45.60 -10.51 -0.77
C ASP A 2 44.60 -10.36 -1.91
N ARG A 3 43.32 -10.16 -1.57
CA ARG A 3 42.28 -9.83 -2.55
C ARG A 3 42.57 -8.48 -3.19
N THR A 4 42.38 -8.38 -4.50
CA THR A 4 42.62 -7.15 -5.28
C THR A 4 41.68 -6.02 -4.84
N ILE A 5 42.10 -4.76 -5.05
CA ILE A 5 41.33 -3.55 -4.68
C ILE A 5 39.91 -3.59 -5.29
N THR A 6 39.78 -4.15 -6.50
CA THR A 6 38.52 -4.31 -7.23
C THR A 6 37.59 -5.33 -6.55
N GLU A 7 38.12 -6.43 -6.03
CA GLU A 7 37.34 -7.43 -5.28
C GLU A 7 36.88 -6.92 -3.92
N ARG A 8 37.75 -6.18 -3.21
CA ARG A 8 37.39 -5.53 -1.94
C ARG A 8 36.26 -4.54 -2.17
N SER A 9 36.38 -3.67 -3.18
CA SER A 9 35.36 -2.67 -3.54
C SER A 9 34.03 -3.29 -3.94
N ARG A 10 34.03 -4.37 -4.74
CA ARG A 10 32.79 -5.11 -5.08
C ARG A 10 32.12 -5.69 -3.84
N LYS A 11 32.90 -6.20 -2.88
CA LYS A 11 32.37 -6.75 -1.63
C LYS A 11 31.77 -5.67 -0.72
N THR A 12 32.42 -4.50 -0.58
CA THR A 12 31.85 -3.37 0.18
C THR A 12 30.55 -2.87 -0.43
N THR A 13 30.49 -2.71 -1.75
CA THR A 13 29.27 -2.28 -2.45
C THR A 13 28.14 -3.30 -2.31
N ASN A 14 28.44 -4.61 -2.40
CA ASN A 14 27.45 -5.66 -2.19
C ASN A 14 26.94 -5.67 -0.75
N ASN A 15 27.81 -5.50 0.24
CA ASN A 15 27.42 -5.45 1.65
C ASN A 15 26.54 -4.21 1.96
N GLN A 16 26.86 -3.06 1.39
CA GLN A 16 26.03 -1.84 1.52
C GLN A 16 24.64 -2.03 0.90
N ARG A 17 24.56 -2.64 -0.28
CA ARG A 17 23.27 -2.96 -0.93
C ARG A 17 22.44 -3.96 -0.12
N MET A 18 23.06 -4.99 0.45
CA MET A 18 22.34 -5.93 1.34
C MET A 18 21.82 -5.23 2.59
N PHE A 19 22.64 -4.40 3.25
CA PHE A 19 22.22 -3.67 4.44
C PHE A 19 21.06 -2.71 4.17
N GLN A 20 21.10 -1.97 3.07
CA GLN A 20 19.98 -1.10 2.66
C GLN A 20 18.71 -1.90 2.37
N ARG A 21 18.85 -3.09 1.76
CA ARG A 21 17.72 -4.00 1.50
C ARG A 21 17.09 -4.48 2.80
N ASP A 22 17.90 -4.90 3.76
CA ASP A 22 17.42 -5.43 5.04
C ASP A 22 16.74 -4.35 5.88
N LEU A 23 17.30 -3.13 5.89
CA LEU A 23 16.68 -1.98 6.56
C LEU A 23 15.32 -1.64 5.93
N PHE A 24 15.26 -1.59 4.60
CA PHE A 24 14.03 -1.34 3.88
C PHE A 24 12.95 -2.40 4.15
N LEU A 25 13.33 -3.69 4.18
CA LEU A 25 12.41 -4.78 4.49
C LEU A 25 11.87 -4.71 5.92
N ARG A 26 12.72 -4.32 6.89
CA ARG A 26 12.28 -4.10 8.28
C ARG A 26 11.27 -2.98 8.38
N ASP A 27 11.54 -1.84 7.75
CA ASP A 27 10.63 -0.68 7.77
C ASP A 27 9.29 -1.02 7.09
N GLN A 28 9.33 -1.74 5.97
CA GLN A 28 8.11 -2.22 5.31
C GLN A 28 7.30 -3.17 6.21
N LYS A 29 7.97 -4.11 6.89
CA LYS A 29 7.30 -5.02 7.82
C LYS A 29 6.58 -4.26 8.94
N LYS A 30 7.22 -3.26 9.52
CA LYS A 30 6.62 -2.41 10.57
C LYS A 30 5.39 -1.63 10.06
N ASN A 31 5.47 -1.06 8.86
CA ASN A 31 4.32 -0.36 8.26
C ASN A 31 3.14 -1.30 7.98
N LEU A 32 3.43 -2.53 7.59
CA LEU A 32 2.44 -3.57 7.35
C LEU A 32 1.80 -4.09 8.64
N GLU A 33 2.56 -4.19 9.72
CA GLU A 33 2.03 -4.51 11.07
C GLU A 33 1.04 -3.44 11.52
N TYR A 34 1.35 -2.15 11.36
CA TYR A 34 0.38 -1.09 11.69
C TYR A 34 -0.88 -1.12 10.81
N LEU A 35 -0.72 -1.37 9.52
CA LEU A 35 -1.88 -1.59 8.65
C LEU A 35 -2.73 -2.74 9.19
N SER A 36 -2.10 -3.86 9.54
CA SER A 36 -2.76 -5.01 10.17
C SER A 36 -3.53 -4.63 11.43
N GLU A 37 -2.95 -3.84 12.34
CA GLU A 37 -3.63 -3.38 13.56
C GLU A 37 -4.91 -2.60 13.24
N VAL A 38 -4.85 -1.64 12.31
CA VAL A 38 -6.02 -0.86 11.89
C VAL A 38 -7.07 -1.77 11.24
N PHE A 39 -6.64 -2.79 10.51
CA PHE A 39 -7.54 -3.78 9.93
C PHE A 39 -8.22 -4.62 11.00
N GLU A 40 -7.48 -5.11 11.98
CA GLU A 40 -8.03 -5.85 13.12
C GLU A 40 -9.05 -5.01 13.91
N GLU A 41 -8.75 -3.72 14.15
CA GLU A 41 -9.69 -2.79 14.81
C GLU A 41 -11.01 -2.64 14.02
N ILE A 42 -10.97 -2.78 12.69
CA ILE A 42 -12.15 -2.74 11.80
C ILE A 42 -12.78 -4.13 11.63
N GLY A 43 -12.16 -5.16 12.20
CA GLY A 43 -12.58 -6.55 12.15
C GLY A 43 -12.11 -7.31 10.92
N PHE A 44 -11.20 -6.76 10.11
CA PHE A 44 -10.50 -7.55 9.09
C PHE A 44 -9.48 -8.49 9.74
N ILE A 45 -9.35 -9.69 9.18
CA ILE A 45 -8.24 -10.59 9.51
C ILE A 45 -7.26 -10.53 8.35
N THR A 46 -6.01 -10.21 8.64
CA THR A 46 -4.88 -10.19 7.69
C THR A 46 -4.34 -11.61 7.52
N GLU A 47 -4.67 -12.28 6.41
CA GLU A 47 -4.18 -13.64 6.15
C GLU A 47 -2.72 -13.65 5.70
N THR A 48 -2.35 -12.71 4.84
CA THR A 48 -1.02 -12.73 4.24
C THR A 48 -0.63 -11.34 3.76
N ILE A 49 0.53 -10.91 4.24
CA ILE A 49 1.22 -9.73 3.75
C ILE A 49 2.57 -10.21 3.22
N GLU A 50 2.69 -10.30 1.90
CA GLU A 50 3.91 -10.77 1.25
C GLU A 50 4.60 -9.60 0.55
N ILE A 51 5.84 -9.33 0.98
CA ILE A 51 6.77 -8.57 0.16
C ILE A 51 7.41 -9.59 -0.77
N ASP A 52 7.01 -9.59 -2.04
CA ASP A 52 7.70 -10.40 -3.04
C ASP A 52 9.18 -9.97 -3.05
N SER A 53 10.05 -10.86 -2.61
CA SER A 53 11.50 -10.60 -2.53
C SER A 53 12.12 -10.31 -3.90
N ARG A 54 11.46 -10.68 -5.01
CA ARG A 54 11.83 -10.34 -6.39
C ARG A 54 11.27 -8.99 -6.84
N SER A 55 10.23 -8.50 -6.18
CA SER A 55 9.57 -7.22 -6.41
C SER A 55 9.47 -6.45 -5.09
N ILE A 56 10.64 -6.18 -4.49
CA ILE A 56 10.81 -5.43 -3.24
C ILE A 56 10.05 -4.09 -3.27
N PHE A 57 9.76 -3.56 -4.47
CA PHE A 57 9.06 -2.31 -4.71
C PHE A 57 7.51 -2.42 -4.81
N SER A 58 6.92 -3.61 -4.65
CA SER A 58 5.46 -3.80 -4.74
C SER A 58 4.96 -4.87 -3.78
N PRO A 59 4.60 -4.49 -2.55
CA PRO A 59 4.04 -5.42 -1.58
C PRO A 59 2.67 -5.91 -2.05
N ILE A 60 2.38 -7.19 -1.84
CA ILE A 60 1.06 -7.78 -2.04
C ILE A 60 0.41 -7.89 -0.67
N VAL A 61 -0.62 -7.08 -0.45
CA VAL A 61 -1.39 -7.09 0.79
C VAL A 61 -2.75 -7.72 0.51
N LYS A 62 -3.05 -8.85 1.16
CA LYS A 62 -4.31 -9.58 1.00
C LYS A 62 -5.02 -9.77 2.35
N PHE A 63 -6.30 -9.38 2.39
CA PHE A 63 -7.14 -9.44 3.59
C PHE A 63 -8.26 -10.48 3.48
N VAL A 64 -8.57 -11.16 4.59
CA VAL A 64 -9.70 -12.08 4.73
C VAL A 64 -10.94 -11.32 5.14
N ASN A 65 -12.11 -11.80 4.70
CA ASN A 65 -13.42 -11.36 5.17
C ASN A 65 -13.80 -9.96 4.65
N HIS A 66 -14.11 -9.87 3.36
CA HIS A 66 -13.86 -8.65 2.60
C HIS A 66 -15.08 -7.86 2.11
N GLU A 67 -16.28 -8.43 1.93
CA GLU A 67 -17.33 -7.65 1.23
C GLU A 67 -17.90 -6.50 2.07
N LYS A 68 -18.50 -6.76 3.24
CA LYS A 68 -19.07 -5.70 4.10
C LYS A 68 -17.99 -4.84 4.76
N LYS A 69 -16.86 -5.45 5.14
CA LYS A 69 -15.76 -4.75 5.83
C LYS A 69 -14.95 -3.88 4.86
N ALA A 70 -14.82 -4.23 3.58
CA ALA A 70 -14.15 -3.35 2.60
C ALA A 70 -14.93 -2.07 2.37
N VAL A 71 -16.26 -2.11 2.45
CA VAL A 71 -17.05 -0.87 2.40
C VAL A 71 -16.67 0.03 3.57
N LYS A 72 -16.68 -0.48 4.81
CA LYS A 72 -16.34 0.31 6.02
C LYS A 72 -14.94 0.92 5.94
N PHE A 73 -13.93 0.15 5.51
CA PHE A 73 -12.58 0.66 5.34
C PHE A 73 -12.45 1.65 4.19
N ASN A 74 -13.10 1.40 3.05
CA ASN A 74 -13.09 2.34 1.92
C ASN A 74 -13.78 3.66 2.29
N THR A 75 -14.82 3.62 3.13
CA THR A 75 -15.44 4.81 3.72
C THR A 75 -14.44 5.54 4.62
N LEU A 76 -13.75 4.83 5.51
CA LEU A 76 -12.71 5.42 6.36
C LEU A 76 -11.62 6.11 5.53
N LEU A 77 -11.07 5.42 4.51
CA LEU A 77 -10.10 6.02 3.57
C LEU A 77 -10.64 7.29 2.91
N THR A 78 -11.91 7.28 2.50
CA THR A 78 -12.56 8.45 1.89
C THR A 78 -12.67 9.62 2.87
N VAL A 79 -13.08 9.36 4.12
CA VAL A 79 -13.17 10.37 5.20
C VAL A 79 -11.80 10.98 5.49
N MET A 80 -10.73 10.18 5.41
CA MET A 80 -9.35 10.65 5.60
C MET A 80 -8.75 11.33 4.35
N GLY A 81 -9.51 11.47 3.25
CA GLY A 81 -9.02 12.06 2.00
C GLY A 81 -8.13 11.13 1.16
N LEU A 82 -8.09 9.84 1.47
CA LEU A 82 -7.30 8.79 0.82
C LEU A 82 -8.14 7.95 -0.14
N SER A 83 -9.07 8.59 -0.87
CA SER A 83 -9.98 7.95 -1.82
C SER A 83 -9.29 7.36 -3.05
N ASN A 84 -8.03 7.73 -3.27
CA ASN A 84 -7.14 7.10 -4.25
C ASN A 84 -6.71 5.70 -3.83
N PHE A 85 -6.87 5.30 -2.57
CA PHE A 85 -6.63 3.94 -2.11
C PHE A 85 -7.95 3.21 -1.87
N ARG A 86 -7.95 1.90 -2.10
CA ARG A 86 -9.16 1.09 -1.92
C ARG A 86 -8.83 -0.36 -1.69
N ILE A 87 -9.64 -1.03 -0.90
CA ILE A 87 -9.66 -2.47 -0.79
C ILE A 87 -10.71 -3.01 -1.75
N THR A 88 -10.26 -3.90 -2.63
CA THR A 88 -11.14 -4.65 -3.52
C THR A 88 -11.98 -5.65 -2.73
N PRO A 89 -13.13 -6.12 -3.28
CA PRO A 89 -13.92 -7.17 -2.65
C PRO A 89 -13.17 -8.47 -2.41
N ARG A 90 -11.99 -8.68 -3.01
CA ARG A 90 -11.10 -9.84 -2.74
C ARG A 90 -10.02 -9.56 -1.70
N GLY A 91 -10.12 -8.44 -0.98
CA GLY A 91 -9.17 -8.06 0.06
C GLY A 91 -7.82 -7.55 -0.47
N LYS A 92 -7.69 -7.18 -1.75
CA LYS A 92 -6.44 -6.56 -2.25
C LYS A 92 -6.48 -5.05 -2.10
N LEU A 93 -5.43 -4.46 -1.52
CA LEU A 93 -5.21 -3.01 -1.56
C LEU A 93 -4.77 -2.59 -2.96
N VAL A 94 -5.44 -1.59 -3.52
CA VAL A 94 -5.16 -1.01 -4.84
C VAL A 94 -5.09 0.50 -4.75
N LYS A 95 -4.35 1.10 -5.69
CA LYS A 95 -4.27 2.55 -5.87
C LYS A 95 -4.94 2.95 -7.18
N PHE A 96 -5.65 4.06 -7.18
CA PHE A 96 -6.22 4.69 -8.36
C PHE A 96 -5.37 5.92 -8.72
N GLU A 97 -4.94 5.97 -9.97
CA GLU A 97 -4.20 7.09 -10.52
C GLU A 97 -4.96 7.71 -11.69
N ALA A 98 -5.00 9.04 -11.74
CA ALA A 98 -5.58 9.76 -12.86
C ALA A 98 -4.52 9.82 -13.98
N VAL A 99 -4.81 9.17 -15.11
CA VAL A 99 -3.92 9.12 -16.26
C VAL A 99 -4.58 9.83 -17.44
N LEU A 100 -3.79 10.65 -18.13
CA LEU A 100 -4.24 11.30 -19.37
C LEU A 100 -4.13 10.31 -20.54
N LYS A 101 -5.26 9.78 -21.00
CA LYS A 101 -5.31 8.91 -22.18
C LYS A 101 -5.56 9.74 -23.43
N LYS A 102 -4.68 9.58 -24.41
CA LYS A 102 -4.85 10.14 -25.75
C LYS A 102 -5.60 9.11 -26.62
N HIS A 103 -6.72 9.52 -27.17
CA HIS A 103 -7.45 8.78 -28.19
C HIS A 103 -7.27 9.48 -29.54
N VAL A 104 -7.00 8.70 -30.58
CA VAL A 104 -6.95 9.16 -31.96
C VAL A 104 -8.05 8.41 -32.72
N ASN A 105 -8.98 9.16 -33.29
CA ASN A 105 -10.09 8.58 -34.05
C ASN A 105 -9.60 8.19 -35.45
N ARG A 106 -10.36 7.37 -36.19
CA ARG A 106 -10.02 6.98 -37.58
C ARG A 106 -9.86 8.18 -38.53
N GLU A 107 -10.49 9.31 -38.22
CA GLU A 107 -10.41 10.58 -38.96
C GLU A 107 -9.23 11.48 -38.53
N GLY A 108 -8.34 11.01 -37.64
CA GLY A 108 -7.17 11.78 -37.18
C GLY A 108 -7.42 12.79 -36.05
N SER A 109 -8.68 12.99 -35.65
CA SER A 109 -9.04 13.84 -34.50
C SER A 109 -8.46 13.28 -33.19
N ARG A 110 -7.77 14.14 -32.43
CA ARG A 110 -7.10 13.79 -31.17
C ARG A 110 -7.91 14.29 -29.97
N ARG A 111 -8.38 13.37 -29.13
CA ARG A 111 -9.06 13.69 -27.87
C ARG A 111 -8.21 13.25 -26.68
N LYS A 112 -8.05 14.12 -25.70
CA LYS A 112 -7.44 13.80 -24.40
C LYS A 112 -8.56 13.59 -23.38
N GLN A 113 -8.49 12.49 -22.63
CA GLN A 113 -9.43 12.20 -21.55
C GLN A 113 -8.65 11.83 -20.30
N HIS A 114 -9.06 12.36 -19.15
CA HIS A 114 -8.60 11.87 -17.86
C HIS A 114 -9.35 10.59 -17.54
N ILE A 115 -8.62 9.50 -17.31
CA ILE A 115 -9.18 8.23 -16.87
C ILE A 115 -8.56 7.82 -15.54
N SER A 116 -9.35 7.19 -14.68
CA SER A 116 -8.83 6.53 -13.49
C SER A 116 -8.33 5.14 -13.88
N ARG A 117 -7.08 4.84 -13.52
CA ARG A 117 -6.45 3.52 -13.74
C ARG A 117 -6.09 2.91 -12.39
N ILE A 118 -6.29 1.59 -12.28
CA ILE A 118 -5.74 0.82 -11.16
C ILE A 118 -4.22 0.67 -11.36
N ALA A 119 -3.47 1.20 -10.39
CA ALA A 119 -2.03 1.07 -10.27
C ALA A 119 -1.67 0.07 -9.17
N LYS A 120 -0.46 -0.49 -9.27
CA LYS A 120 0.11 -1.30 -8.20
C LYS A 120 0.44 -0.39 -7.02
N VAL A 121 0.14 -0.85 -5.82
CA VAL A 121 0.55 -0.17 -4.59
C VAL A 121 2.07 -0.31 -4.46
N THR A 122 2.75 0.80 -4.30
CA THR A 122 4.19 0.83 -4.05
C THR A 122 4.48 0.79 -2.56
N THR A 123 5.73 0.50 -2.20
CA THR A 123 6.20 0.57 -0.82
C THR A 123 6.11 1.97 -0.21
N SER A 124 6.25 3.02 -1.01
CA SER A 124 6.07 4.40 -0.57
C SER A 124 4.60 4.70 -0.26
N ASP A 125 3.68 4.13 -1.04
CA ASP A 125 2.24 4.24 -0.78
C ASP A 125 1.86 3.53 0.53
N VAL A 126 2.42 2.34 0.78
CA VAL A 126 2.22 1.60 2.04
C VAL A 126 2.75 2.39 3.23
N LYS A 127 3.94 2.98 3.10
CA LYS A 127 4.51 3.84 4.14
C LYS A 127 3.64 5.07 4.41
N LEU A 128 3.21 5.76 3.36
CA LEU A 128 2.31 6.91 3.48
C LEU A 128 1.02 6.54 4.21
N LEU A 129 0.40 5.41 3.83
CA LEU A 129 -0.79 4.91 4.50
C LEU A 129 -0.53 4.60 5.97
N ALA A 130 0.55 3.88 6.29
CA ALA A 130 0.90 3.56 7.67
C ALA A 130 1.16 4.82 8.52
N ASP A 131 1.93 5.78 8.00
CA ASP A 131 2.25 7.03 8.69
C ASP A 131 0.98 7.86 8.96
N LEU A 132 0.09 7.96 7.96
CA LEU A 132 -1.18 8.69 8.09
C LEU A 132 -2.14 8.01 9.06
N LEU A 133 -2.30 6.69 8.95
CA LEU A 133 -3.15 5.93 9.86
C LEU A 133 -2.61 5.98 11.29
N SER A 134 -1.30 5.91 11.47
CA SER A 134 -0.64 6.07 12.78
C SER A 134 -0.91 7.45 13.37
N SER A 135 -0.67 8.51 12.58
CA SER A 135 -0.94 9.89 12.99
C SER A 135 -2.40 10.14 13.35
N LYS A 136 -3.32 9.40 12.73
CA LYS A 136 -4.78 9.54 12.90
C LYS A 136 -5.41 8.46 13.76
N ARG A 137 -4.62 7.61 14.43
CA ARG A 137 -5.10 6.44 15.18
C ARG A 137 -6.24 6.76 16.12
N SER A 138 -6.09 7.76 16.98
CA SER A 138 -7.13 8.15 17.93
C SER A 138 -8.44 8.56 17.24
N GLN A 139 -8.37 9.30 16.13
CA GLN A 139 -9.55 9.71 15.36
C GLN A 139 -10.24 8.50 14.71
N ILE A 140 -9.44 7.56 14.18
CA ILE A 140 -9.92 6.31 13.60
C ILE A 140 -10.65 5.48 14.67
N THR A 141 -10.02 5.26 15.82
CA THR A 141 -10.61 4.49 16.93
C THR A 141 -11.93 5.10 17.39
N THR A 142 -11.99 6.44 17.57
CA THR A 142 -13.24 7.14 17.92
C THR A 142 -14.30 6.96 16.85
N TYR A 143 -13.97 7.16 15.57
CA TYR A 143 -14.90 6.97 14.46
C TYR A 143 -15.45 5.52 14.40
N LEU A 144 -14.59 4.53 14.62
CA LEU A 144 -14.98 3.12 14.61
C LEU A 144 -15.87 2.75 15.79
N ASN A 145 -15.61 3.31 16.97
CA ASN A 145 -16.46 3.11 18.14
C ASN A 145 -17.86 3.71 17.92
N VAL A 146 -17.94 4.97 17.46
CA VAL A 146 -19.22 5.62 17.14
C VAL A 146 -19.99 4.86 16.06
N THR A 147 -19.32 4.46 14.97
CA THR A 147 -19.99 3.70 13.91
C THR A 147 -20.41 2.30 14.35
N ARG A 148 -19.74 1.69 15.33
CA ARG A 148 -20.16 0.42 15.94
C ARG A 148 -21.41 0.59 16.80
N GLU A 149 -21.53 1.70 17.52
CA GLU A 149 -22.73 2.03 18.32
C GLU A 149 -23.95 2.32 17.45
N LEU A 150 -23.75 2.88 16.25
CA LEU A 150 -24.80 3.19 15.27
C LEU A 150 -25.24 1.98 14.42
N GLU A 151 -24.54 0.84 14.51
CA GLU A 151 -24.87 -0.41 13.80
C GLU A 151 -25.79 -1.35 14.64
N ILE A 152 -26.31 -0.86 15.78
CA ILE A 152 -27.33 -1.52 16.64
C ILE A 152 -28.73 -1.11 16.17
#